data_AF-A0A149TT78-F1
#
_entry.id   AF-A0A149TT78-F1
#
_cell.length_a   1.000
_cell.length_b   1.000
_cell.length_c   1.000
_cell.angle_alpha   90.00
_cell.angle_beta   90.00
_cell.angle_gamma   90.00
#
_symmetry.space_group_name_H-M   'P 1'
#
loop_
_entity.id
_entity.type
_entity.pdbx_description
1 polymer ?
#
loop_
_entity_poly.entity_id
_entity_poly.type
_entity_poly.pdbx_seq_one_letter_code
_entity_poly.pdbx_strand_id
1 'polypeptide(L)'
;MASSGVGGLGGVAPSLNGQGGVDICFAHQKSDHPDTLMVIPSGTVFVARRPANGRKDPAQMEGLVTTETVTLTEMQPCGMADASTLVSRTRHWLINPVRPQVDVTFQPVGEVSGNGVDTTFEDEPSGFQAAVKAGIITAHVEGPLHDTVYLSESPADIEDPDAPSAGTGPETP
;
A
#
# COMPACT_ATOMS: atom_id res chain seq x y z
N MET A 1 47.03 -6.63 -25.02
CA MET A 1 47.44 -6.99 -23.65
C MET A 1 46.25 -6.79 -22.74
N ALA A 2 45.98 -7.80 -21.91
CA ALA A 2 45.05 -7.86 -20.78
C ALA A 2 43.54 -7.75 -21.05
N SER A 3 42.85 -8.63 -20.35
CA SER A 3 41.46 -9.06 -20.41
C SER A 3 40.78 -8.73 -19.06
N SER A 4 39.45 -8.88 -19.04
CA SER A 4 38.65 -9.50 -17.95
C SER A 4 37.70 -8.62 -17.14
N GLY A 5 36.47 -9.13 -16.99
CA GLY A 5 35.53 -8.85 -15.88
C GLY A 5 34.16 -8.36 -16.36
N VAL A 6 33.25 -9.21 -16.85
CA VAL A 6 32.27 -10.02 -16.09
C VAL A 6 31.32 -9.17 -15.23
N GLY A 7 30.03 -9.25 -15.58
CA GLY A 7 28.95 -9.35 -14.60
C GLY A 7 28.46 -8.04 -14.00
N GLY A 8 27.44 -7.45 -14.63
CA GLY A 8 26.54 -6.52 -13.96
C GLY A 8 25.15 -6.83 -14.45
N LEU A 9 24.37 -7.52 -13.61
CA LEU A 9 22.95 -7.78 -13.79
C LEU A 9 22.31 -6.51 -14.35
N GLY A 10 21.70 -6.63 -15.52
CA GLY A 10 20.85 -5.58 -16.08
C GLY A 10 19.66 -5.42 -15.14
N GLY A 11 19.83 -4.58 -14.13
CA GLY A 11 18.72 -3.97 -13.43
C GLY A 11 17.93 -3.23 -14.48
N VAL A 12 16.79 -3.81 -14.87
CA VAL A 12 15.73 -3.07 -15.52
C VAL A 12 15.39 -1.92 -14.58
N ALA A 13 15.97 -0.76 -14.85
CA ALA A 13 15.49 0.47 -14.24
C ALA A 13 14.03 0.61 -14.70
N PRO A 14 13.04 0.62 -13.79
CA PRO A 14 11.68 0.90 -14.19
C PRO A 14 11.67 2.26 -14.89
N SER A 15 10.94 2.34 -16.00
CA SER A 15 10.81 3.59 -16.74
C SER A 15 10.06 4.59 -15.86
N LEU A 16 10.78 5.51 -15.23
CA LEU A 16 10.24 6.65 -14.48
C LEU A 16 9.47 7.67 -15.37
N ASN A 17 9.18 7.31 -16.62
CA ASN A 17 8.45 8.14 -17.57
C ASN A 17 6.95 7.90 -17.42
N GLY A 18 6.33 8.48 -16.38
CA GLY A 18 4.89 8.78 -16.45
C GLY A 18 4.18 8.95 -15.12
N GLN A 19 4.23 7.95 -14.24
CA GLN A 19 3.20 7.79 -13.21
C GLN A 19 3.70 7.98 -11.77
N GLY A 20 5.02 7.88 -11.54
CA GLY A 20 5.61 7.82 -10.20
C GLY A 20 5.55 6.40 -9.65
N GLY A 21 6.55 6.03 -8.84
CA GLY A 21 6.69 4.67 -8.32
C GLY A 21 6.74 4.64 -6.80
N VAL A 22 6.29 3.53 -6.24
CA VAL A 22 6.42 3.20 -4.82
C VAL A 22 7.33 1.99 -4.66
N ASP A 23 8.24 2.04 -3.69
CA ASP A 23 8.97 0.86 -3.23
C ASP A 23 8.14 0.19 -2.13
N ILE A 24 7.71 -1.04 -2.38
CA ILE A 24 6.91 -1.82 -1.43
C ILE A 24 7.80 -2.90 -0.84
N CYS A 25 7.92 -2.89 0.47
CA CYS A 25 8.74 -3.83 1.23
C CYS A 25 7.90 -4.65 2.19
N PHE A 26 8.27 -5.92 2.42
CA PHE A 26 7.80 -6.67 3.56
C PHE A 26 8.96 -7.08 4.49
N ALA A 27 8.74 -7.03 5.80
CA ALA A 27 9.71 -7.50 6.78
C ALA A 27 9.53 -9.00 7.02
N HIS A 28 10.64 -9.73 7.02
CA HIS A 28 10.66 -11.16 7.29
C HIS A 28 10.12 -11.48 8.70
N GLN A 29 9.28 -12.51 8.78
CA GLN A 29 9.02 -13.18 10.04
C GLN A 29 9.98 -14.36 10.21
N LYS A 30 10.37 -14.62 11.47
CA LYS A 30 11.33 -15.69 11.82
C LYS A 30 10.86 -17.10 11.43
N SER A 31 9.59 -17.24 11.09
CA SER A 31 8.91 -18.46 10.68
C SER A 31 8.69 -18.55 9.17
N ASP A 32 9.11 -17.55 8.38
CA ASP A 32 8.96 -17.59 6.93
C ASP A 32 9.94 -18.60 6.32
N HIS A 33 9.49 -19.24 5.25
CA HIS A 33 10.28 -20.18 4.47
C HIS A 33 10.93 -19.45 3.28
N PRO A 34 12.13 -19.86 2.83
CA PRO A 34 12.84 -19.21 1.72
C PRO A 34 12.06 -19.15 0.40
N ASP A 35 11.05 -20.00 0.24
CA ASP A 35 10.15 -20.03 -0.92
C ASP A 35 8.85 -19.25 -0.70
N THR A 36 8.71 -18.52 0.41
CA THR A 36 7.55 -17.68 0.69
C THR A 36 7.49 -16.55 -0.33
N LEU A 37 6.45 -16.58 -1.15
CA LEU A 37 6.09 -15.50 -2.06
C LEU A 37 5.11 -14.56 -1.36
N MET A 38 5.43 -13.28 -1.33
CA MET A 38 4.53 -12.23 -0.89
C MET A 38 3.97 -11.54 -2.13
N VAL A 39 2.68 -11.72 -2.38
CA VAL A 39 1.99 -11.07 -3.50
C VAL A 39 1.23 -9.87 -2.96
N ILE A 40 1.52 -8.69 -3.50
CA ILE A 40 0.80 -7.45 -3.24
C ILE A 40 -0.07 -7.17 -4.46
N PRO A 41 -1.40 -7.28 -4.38
CA PRO A 41 -2.29 -7.08 -5.52
C PRO A 41 -2.26 -5.64 -6.07
N SER A 42 -2.58 -5.51 -7.35
CA SER A 42 -3.07 -4.23 -7.90
C SER A 42 -4.34 -3.81 -7.18
N GLY A 43 -4.54 -2.52 -6.96
CA GLY A 43 -5.70 -2.00 -6.23
C GLY A 43 -5.49 -1.93 -4.71
N THR A 44 -4.35 -2.41 -4.20
CA THR A 44 -3.99 -2.29 -2.79
C THR A 44 -3.84 -0.82 -2.41
N VAL A 45 -4.60 -0.38 -1.41
CA VAL A 45 -4.60 0.96 -0.88
C VAL A 45 -3.61 1.05 0.27
N PHE A 46 -2.71 2.02 0.19
CA PHE A 46 -1.82 2.36 1.30
C PHE A 46 -2.06 3.78 1.79
N VAL A 47 -1.94 3.97 3.10
CA VAL A 47 -2.18 5.25 3.76
C VAL A 47 -1.03 5.58 4.70
N ALA A 48 -0.69 6.86 4.74
CA ALA A 48 0.25 7.39 5.72
C ALA A 48 -0.29 8.68 6.35
N ARG A 49 0.25 9.01 7.51
CA ARG A 49 0.07 10.31 8.14
C ARG A 49 1.32 11.16 7.88
N ARG A 50 1.18 12.20 7.06
CA ARG A 50 2.21 13.22 6.92
C ARG A 50 2.31 14.00 8.25
N PRO A 51 3.50 14.08 8.86
CA PRO A 51 3.68 14.83 10.09
C PRO A 51 3.44 16.33 9.85
N ALA A 52 2.96 17.02 10.87
CA ALA A 52 2.76 18.46 10.79
C ALA A 52 4.11 19.18 10.67
N ASN A 53 4.23 20.13 9.75
CA ASN A 53 5.41 20.99 9.62
C ASN A 53 5.11 22.41 10.10
N GLY A 54 4.94 22.53 11.42
CA GLY A 54 4.64 23.79 12.10
C GLY A 54 3.15 24.19 12.03
N ARG A 55 2.85 25.42 12.46
CA ARG A 55 1.46 25.86 12.72
C ARG A 55 0.60 26.04 11.46
N LYS A 56 1.22 26.12 10.28
CA LYS A 56 0.53 26.35 8.99
C LYS A 56 0.34 25.09 8.17
N ASP A 57 0.98 23.99 8.55
CA ASP A 57 0.94 22.72 7.83
C ASP A 57 0.56 21.62 8.84
N PRO A 58 -0.76 21.45 9.12
CA PRO A 58 -1.22 20.45 10.07
C PRO A 58 -0.90 19.05 9.57
N ALA A 59 -0.94 18.05 10.45
CA ALA A 59 -0.78 16.66 10.02
C ALA A 59 -1.92 16.28 9.09
N GLN A 60 -1.62 15.69 7.94
CA GLN A 60 -2.58 15.31 6.92
C GLN A 60 -2.46 13.82 6.60
N MET A 61 -3.57 13.22 6.20
CA MET A 61 -3.58 11.84 5.72
C MET A 61 -3.39 11.83 4.21
N GLU A 62 -2.57 10.91 3.73
CA GLU A 62 -2.28 10.72 2.31
C GLU A 62 -2.61 9.28 1.94
N GLY A 63 -3.24 9.09 0.79
CA GLY A 63 -3.56 7.78 0.24
C GLY A 63 -2.89 7.57 -1.09
N LEU A 64 -2.47 6.34 -1.34
CA LEU A 64 -2.03 5.88 -2.65
C LEU A 64 -2.64 4.50 -2.94
N VAL A 65 -2.70 4.14 -4.21
CA VAL A 65 -3.18 2.83 -4.65
C VAL A 65 -2.20 2.25 -5.66
N THR A 66 -1.89 0.96 -5.54
CA THR A 66 -1.08 0.24 -6.53
C THR A 66 -1.87 0.05 -7.82
N THR A 67 -1.21 0.23 -8.97
CA THR A 67 -1.84 0.00 -10.28
C THR A 67 -1.43 -1.33 -10.91
N GLU A 68 -0.49 -2.03 -10.29
CA GLU A 68 -0.03 -3.35 -10.70
C GLU A 68 0.18 -4.28 -9.50
N THR A 69 0.22 -5.58 -9.78
CA THR A 69 0.55 -6.61 -8.79
C THR A 69 2.06 -6.77 -8.70
N VAL A 70 2.64 -6.70 -7.50
CA VAL A 70 4.05 -6.97 -7.27
C VAL A 70 4.24 -8.26 -6.48
N THR A 71 5.21 -9.07 -6.89
CA THR A 71 5.60 -10.29 -6.19
C THR A 71 6.97 -10.10 -5.55
N LEU A 72 7.02 -10.23 -4.24
CA LEU A 72 8.20 -10.10 -3.41
C LEU A 72 8.59 -11.49 -2.87
N THR A 73 9.86 -11.66 -2.55
CA THR A 73 10.40 -12.92 -2.04
C THR A 73 11.30 -12.66 -0.86
N GLU A 74 11.71 -13.69 -0.14
CA GLU A 74 12.69 -13.49 0.92
C GLU A 74 14.03 -12.93 0.41
N MET A 75 14.49 -13.36 -0.77
CA MET A 75 15.75 -12.86 -1.34
C MET A 75 15.62 -11.43 -1.89
N GLN A 76 14.40 -11.00 -2.17
CA GLN A 76 14.07 -9.68 -2.69
C GLN A 76 12.79 -9.17 -1.99
N PRO A 77 12.93 -8.66 -0.74
CA PRO A 77 11.79 -8.30 0.10
C PRO A 77 11.17 -6.96 -0.28
N CYS A 78 11.82 -6.20 -1.15
CA CYS A 78 11.37 -4.92 -1.67
C CYS A 78 11.27 -4.95 -3.20
N GLY A 79 10.25 -4.28 -3.73
CA GLY A 79 10.01 -4.20 -5.16
C GLY A 79 9.29 -2.91 -5.52
N MET A 80 9.69 -2.34 -6.64
CA MET A 80 9.00 -1.20 -7.23
C MET A 80 7.65 -1.62 -7.80
N ALA A 81 6.64 -0.79 -7.56
CA ALA A 81 5.33 -0.88 -8.19
C ALA A 81 4.88 0.51 -8.66
N ASP A 82 4.18 0.55 -9.78
CA ASP A 82 3.44 1.72 -10.22
C ASP A 82 2.25 1.98 -9.28
N ALA A 83 2.00 3.27 -9.01
CA ALA A 83 0.93 3.69 -8.12
C ALA A 83 0.33 5.03 -8.55
N SER A 84 -0.90 5.26 -8.09
CA SER A 84 -1.61 6.53 -8.24
C SER A 84 -1.86 7.17 -6.89
N THR A 85 -1.95 8.50 -6.86
CA THR A 85 -2.50 9.22 -5.71
C THR A 85 -3.95 8.79 -5.51
N LEU A 86 -4.36 8.49 -4.28
CA LEU A 86 -5.74 8.16 -3.93
C LEU A 86 -6.34 9.27 -3.07
N VAL A 87 -7.43 9.88 -3.56
CA VAL A 87 -8.13 10.94 -2.86
C VAL A 87 -9.50 10.46 -2.40
N SER A 88 -9.75 10.56 -1.09
CA SER A 88 -11.06 10.32 -0.48
C SER A 88 -11.45 11.49 0.40
N ARG A 89 -12.59 12.11 0.09
CA ARG A 89 -13.13 13.19 0.95
C ARG A 89 -13.66 12.65 2.26
N THR A 90 -14.28 11.49 2.22
CA THR A 90 -14.95 10.87 3.36
C THR A 90 -13.93 10.32 4.36
N ARG A 91 -12.79 9.78 3.86
CA ARG A 91 -11.67 9.30 4.70
C ARG A 91 -10.61 10.38 4.99
N HIS A 92 -10.82 11.59 4.48
CA HIS A 92 -9.90 12.73 4.61
C HIS A 92 -8.48 12.50 4.05
N TRP A 93 -8.33 11.64 3.05
CA TRP A 93 -7.09 11.49 2.27
C TRP A 93 -7.10 12.54 1.16
N LEU A 94 -6.60 13.75 1.46
CA LEU A 94 -6.81 14.93 0.62
C LEU A 94 -5.55 15.39 -0.12
N ILE A 95 -4.41 14.74 0.09
CA ILE A 95 -3.15 15.13 -0.54
C ILE A 95 -3.11 14.67 -2.00
N ASN A 96 -2.88 15.63 -2.89
CA ASN A 96 -2.65 15.39 -4.31
C ASN A 96 -1.72 16.47 -4.91
N PRO A 97 -0.61 16.10 -5.57
CA PRO A 97 -0.08 14.73 -5.70
C PRO A 97 0.60 14.28 -4.41
N VAL A 98 0.57 12.97 -4.16
CA VAL A 98 1.47 12.36 -3.16
C VAL A 98 2.90 12.46 -3.67
N ARG A 99 3.83 12.82 -2.78
CA ARG A 99 5.23 13.10 -3.11
C ARG A 99 6.18 12.32 -2.21
N PRO A 100 7.41 12.03 -2.70
CA PRO A 100 8.47 11.41 -1.90
C PRO A 100 8.76 12.19 -0.62
N GLN A 101 8.84 11.47 0.49
CA GLN A 101 9.13 12.01 1.81
C GLN A 101 9.91 10.98 2.63
N VAL A 102 11.01 11.41 3.24
CA VAL A 102 11.92 10.53 3.99
C VAL A 102 11.32 9.94 5.27
N ASP A 103 10.42 10.67 5.93
CA ASP A 103 9.85 10.29 7.22
C ASP A 103 8.40 9.78 7.14
N VAL A 104 7.95 9.39 5.93
CA VAL A 104 6.58 8.91 5.69
C VAL A 104 6.62 7.48 5.20
N THR A 105 6.08 6.58 6.02
CA THR A 105 5.87 5.17 5.69
C THR A 105 4.38 4.93 5.50
N PHE A 106 4.02 4.41 4.34
CA PHE A 106 2.66 4.03 4.02
C PHE A 106 2.40 2.58 4.47
N GLN A 107 1.20 2.34 4.99
CA GLN A 107 0.73 1.04 5.47
C GLN A 107 -0.50 0.61 4.66
N PRO A 108 -0.63 -0.67 4.31
CA PRO A 108 -1.81 -1.16 3.60
C PRO A 108 -3.05 -1.06 4.51
N VAL A 109 -4.17 -0.61 3.95
CA VAL A 109 -5.44 -0.44 4.68
C VAL A 109 -6.64 -1.08 4.00
N GLY A 110 -6.49 -1.52 2.75
CA GLY A 110 -7.54 -2.22 2.04
C GLY A 110 -7.25 -2.36 0.55
N GLU A 111 -8.28 -2.72 -0.20
CA GLU A 111 -8.29 -2.74 -1.67
C GLU A 111 -9.39 -1.81 -2.20
N VAL A 112 -9.18 -1.19 -3.35
CA VAL A 112 -10.23 -0.43 -4.02
C VAL A 112 -11.35 -1.38 -4.48
N SER A 113 -12.55 -1.18 -3.96
CA SER A 113 -13.74 -1.97 -4.31
C SER A 113 -14.93 -1.05 -4.59
N GLY A 114 -15.45 -1.11 -5.81
CA GLY A 114 -16.54 -0.25 -6.26
C GLY A 114 -16.21 1.24 -6.14
N ASN A 115 -16.90 1.94 -5.24
CA ASN A 115 -16.73 3.37 -4.99
C ASN A 115 -15.81 3.69 -3.80
N GLY A 116 -15.35 2.68 -3.06
CA GLY A 116 -14.66 2.85 -1.78
C GLY A 116 -13.48 1.91 -1.60
N VAL A 117 -13.23 1.56 -0.34
CA VAL A 117 -12.14 0.67 0.07
C VAL A 117 -12.71 -0.45 0.90
N ASP A 118 -12.47 -1.69 0.47
CA ASP A 118 -12.68 -2.89 1.27
C ASP A 118 -11.48 -3.09 2.20
N THR A 119 -11.72 -3.09 3.51
CA THR A 119 -10.66 -3.19 4.53
C THR A 119 -10.48 -4.61 5.09
N THR A 120 -11.34 -5.54 4.66
CA THR A 120 -11.40 -6.89 5.22
C THR A 120 -10.27 -7.78 4.68
N PHE A 121 -9.84 -7.51 3.44
CA PHE A 121 -8.93 -8.34 2.66
C PHE A 121 -9.38 -9.81 2.56
N GLU A 122 -10.68 -10.11 2.72
CA GLU A 122 -11.16 -11.50 2.83
C GLU A 122 -10.88 -12.35 1.59
N ASP A 123 -10.89 -11.72 0.41
CA ASP A 123 -10.62 -12.37 -0.87
C ASP A 123 -9.12 -12.57 -1.16
N GLU A 124 -8.24 -12.04 -0.31
CA GLU A 124 -6.79 -12.04 -0.54
C GLU A 124 -6.08 -13.31 -0.03
N PRO A 125 -4.89 -13.64 -0.58
CA PRO A 125 -4.09 -14.76 -0.08
C PRO A 125 -3.83 -14.62 1.42
N SER A 126 -4.01 -15.74 2.15
CA SER A 126 -3.85 -15.77 3.61
C SER A 126 -2.50 -15.24 4.11
N GLY A 127 -1.44 -15.41 3.32
CA GLY A 127 -0.10 -14.86 3.60
C GLY A 127 -0.06 -13.33 3.57
N PHE A 128 -0.69 -12.69 2.58
CA PHE A 128 -0.79 -11.24 2.50
C PHE A 128 -1.61 -10.68 3.66
N GLN A 129 -2.78 -11.26 3.94
CA GLN A 129 -3.62 -10.85 5.07
C GLN A 129 -2.87 -10.94 6.41
N ALA A 130 -2.11 -12.03 6.62
CA ALA A 130 -1.32 -12.21 7.84
C ALA A 130 -0.20 -11.15 7.96
N ALA A 131 0.44 -10.80 6.85
CA ALA A 131 1.49 -9.79 6.80
C ALA A 131 0.95 -8.37 7.02
N VAL A 132 -0.23 -8.04 6.47
CA VAL A 132 -0.96 -6.80 6.78
C VAL A 132 -1.29 -6.73 8.27
N LYS A 133 -1.88 -7.79 8.84
CA LYS A 133 -2.23 -7.86 10.27
C LYS A 133 -1.00 -7.76 11.18
N ALA A 134 0.14 -8.27 10.74
CA ALA A 134 1.41 -8.15 11.46
C ALA A 134 2.09 -6.78 11.30
N GLY A 135 1.60 -5.90 10.42
CA GLY A 135 2.18 -4.57 10.17
C GLY A 135 3.57 -4.62 9.56
N ILE A 136 3.88 -5.69 8.82
CA ILE A 136 5.21 -5.91 8.23
C ILE A 136 5.31 -5.46 6.78
N ILE A 137 4.21 -5.06 6.15
CA ILE A 137 4.21 -4.52 4.78
C ILE A 137 4.26 -2.99 4.86
N THR A 138 5.15 -2.39 4.08
CA THR A 138 5.38 -0.95 4.05
C THR A 138 5.53 -0.48 2.61
N ALA A 139 5.16 0.77 2.34
CA ALA A 139 5.42 1.41 1.07
C ALA A 139 6.07 2.79 1.26
N HIS A 140 7.00 3.11 0.37
CA HIS A 140 7.71 4.38 0.29
C HIS A 140 7.58 4.98 -1.10
N VAL A 141 7.31 6.28 -1.19
CA VAL A 141 7.12 6.96 -2.47
C VAL A 141 8.48 7.41 -2.98
N GLU A 142 8.92 6.87 -4.12
CA GLU A 142 10.24 7.16 -4.72
C GLU A 142 10.17 8.28 -5.78
N GLY A 143 9.01 8.46 -6.41
CA GLY A 143 8.73 9.56 -7.34
C GLY A 143 7.33 10.16 -7.12
N PRO A 144 7.09 11.44 -7.49
CA PRO A 144 5.75 12.03 -7.39
C PRO A 144 4.71 11.20 -8.14
N LEU A 145 3.57 10.91 -7.49
CA LEU A 145 2.49 10.15 -8.10
C LEU A 145 1.61 11.09 -8.93
N HIS A 146 1.70 10.99 -10.25
CA HIS A 146 1.10 11.96 -11.17
C HIS A 146 -0.37 11.67 -11.48
N ASP A 147 -0.75 10.39 -11.50
CA ASP A 147 -2.14 9.98 -11.69
C ASP A 147 -2.91 10.05 -10.37
N THR A 148 -4.22 10.28 -10.46
CA THR A 148 -5.11 10.38 -9.30
C THR A 148 -6.37 9.56 -9.49
N VAL A 149 -6.66 8.71 -8.51
CA VAL A 149 -7.94 8.03 -8.34
C VAL A 149 -8.74 8.77 -7.27
N TYR A 150 -9.99 9.13 -7.60
CA TYR A 150 -10.91 9.77 -6.67
C TYR A 150 -11.95 8.74 -6.23
N LEU A 151 -12.03 8.49 -4.92
CA LEU A 151 -13.11 7.69 -4.35
C LEU A 151 -14.37 8.55 -4.24
N SER A 152 -15.49 7.97 -4.68
CA SER A 152 -16.83 8.55 -4.64
C SER A 152 -17.64 8.03 -3.45
N GLU A 153 -16.99 7.31 -2.52
CA GLU A 153 -17.58 6.77 -1.29
C GLU A 153 -18.36 7.82 -0.50
N SER A 154 -19.52 7.39 -0.02
CA SER A 154 -20.35 8.13 0.92
C SER A 154 -20.07 7.65 2.36
N PRO A 155 -20.50 8.39 3.40
CA PRO A 155 -20.38 7.92 4.77
C PRO A 155 -21.04 6.56 5.05
N ALA A 156 -21.99 6.13 4.21
CA ALA A 156 -22.63 4.82 4.32
C ALA A 156 -21.74 3.67 3.81
N ASP A 157 -20.71 3.98 3.02
CA ASP A 157 -19.77 3.00 2.46
C ASP A 157 -18.53 2.80 3.36
N ILE A 158 -18.42 3.55 4.46
CA ILE A 158 -17.40 3.35 5.48
C ILE A 158 -18.01 2.48 6.56
N GLU A 159 -17.38 1.31 6.80
CA GLU A 159 -17.72 0.47 7.95
C GLU A 159 -17.59 1.30 9.23
N ASP A 160 -18.68 1.42 9.98
CA ASP A 160 -18.69 2.13 11.25
C ASP A 160 -17.85 1.33 12.26
N PRO A 161 -16.71 1.86 12.75
CA PRO A 161 -15.86 1.14 13.70
C PRO A 161 -16.55 0.92 15.06
N ASP A 162 -17.66 1.60 15.34
CA ASP A 162 -18.48 1.45 16.54
C ASP A 162 -19.78 0.65 16.28
N ALA A 163 -20.02 0.17 15.05
CA ALA A 163 -21.15 -0.72 14.80
C ALA A 163 -20.91 -2.05 15.54
N PRO A 164 -21.84 -2.49 16.41
CA PRO A 164 -21.72 -3.80 17.04
C PRO A 164 -21.68 -4.85 15.94
N SER A 165 -20.65 -5.70 15.94
CA SER A 165 -20.55 -6.84 15.03
C SER A 165 -21.89 -7.58 15.05
N ALA A 166 -22.60 -7.59 13.92
CA ALA A 166 -23.86 -8.29 13.78
C ALA A 166 -23.58 -9.79 13.76
N GLY A 167 -23.27 -10.36 14.92
CA GLY A 167 -22.89 -11.74 15.10
C GLY A 167 -23.40 -12.25 16.43
N THR A 168 -24.35 -13.18 16.36
CA THR A 168 -25.00 -13.93 17.44
C THR A 168 -26.31 -13.31 17.97
N GLY A 169 -27.37 -13.48 17.18
CA GLY A 169 -28.71 -13.53 17.77
C GLY A 169 -28.80 -14.72 18.74
N PRO A 170 -29.45 -14.58 19.90
CA PRO A 170 -29.58 -15.67 20.85
C PRO A 170 -30.54 -16.73 20.30
N GLU A 171 -30.04 -17.96 20.14
CA GLU A 171 -30.89 -19.13 20.18
C GLU A 171 -31.67 -19.10 21.51
N THR A 172 -32.99 -18.99 21.43
CA THR A 172 -33.91 -18.98 22.57
C THR A 172 -34.49 -20.38 22.77
N PRO A 173 -34.94 -20.72 23.99
CA PRO A 173 -34.59 -21.92 24.76
C PRO A 173 -35.34 -23.20 24.37
#